data_AF-A0ABD6B1E6-F1
#
_entry.id   AF-A0ABD6B1E6-F1
#
_cell.length_a   1.000
_cell.length_b   1.000
_cell.length_c   1.000
_cell.angle_alpha   90.00
_cell.angle_beta   90.00
_cell.angle_gamma   90.00
#
_symmetry.space_group_name_H-M   'P 1'
#
loop_
_entity.id
_entity.type
_entity.pdbx_description
1 polymer ?
#
loop_
_entity_poly.entity_id
_entity_poly.type
_entity_poly.pdbx_seq_one_letter_code
_entity_poly.pdbx_strand_id
1 'polypeptide(L)'
;MIDWMVPEQEWERFRQYVVDKYGVEDSYLGHEAAAAMREYSDTDGFADAEKRLDQLVSAAGRSLGGEFEERINQIELTPTTRVTVRVHEDIKDEFRAFVADSDDTYGQAFARAIQEYRLGGRSERLTEKLDRVFDDAEALLETVNNDSDGGLRKNGVEMNTIAICHLLDDQFTNDQLNDAIVEIVGDPTVTERTRSRYRNRVVDRLEVEPHPSGSPVWITEKTAREWVGEHVPRESRLPVEFLDREQRELRVKFELGRMAMSNSKGRKGVSAATVRTDMFGDDVAKSTVGDIVRSVAEDAAFELRETPDALKLHVNLGEMKESNAELLTQISEYYHGEKSEDTAEETREPERQKENSTDVQDEWDALDSATPSAIATDGGYDGDDE
;
A
#
# COMPACT_ATOMS: atom_id res chain seq x y z
N MET A 1 31.98 11.48 -10.74
CA MET A 1 31.64 11.58 -9.30
C MET A 1 30.16 11.95 -9.20
N ILE A 2 29.41 11.31 -8.30
CA ILE A 2 28.09 11.77 -7.88
C ILE A 2 28.27 12.80 -6.77
N ASP A 3 27.36 13.76 -6.70
CA ASP A 3 27.35 14.82 -5.69
C ASP A 3 25.89 15.23 -5.45
N TRP A 4 25.18 14.40 -4.69
CA TRP A 4 23.72 14.47 -4.52
C TRP A 4 23.34 14.48 -3.05
N MET A 5 22.17 15.06 -2.75
CA MET A 5 21.56 15.03 -1.41
C MET A 5 20.71 13.77 -1.28
N VAL A 6 21.10 12.86 -0.39
CA VAL A 6 20.49 11.53 -0.23
C VAL A 6 20.00 11.41 1.22
N PRO A 7 18.84 10.81 1.49
CA PRO A 7 18.43 10.42 2.85
C PRO A 7 19.58 9.78 3.64
N GLU A 8 19.90 10.37 4.79
CA GLU A 8 21.10 10.03 5.56
C GLU A 8 21.04 8.58 6.07
N GLN A 9 19.85 8.15 6.52
CA GLN A 9 19.63 6.80 7.02
C GLN A 9 19.91 5.74 5.94
N GLU A 10 19.38 5.93 4.72
CA GLU A 10 19.60 4.97 3.63
C GLU A 10 21.05 4.95 3.16
N TRP A 11 21.70 6.12 3.15
CA TRP A 11 23.13 6.18 2.82
C TRP A 11 23.98 5.40 3.83
N GLU A 12 23.72 5.56 5.13
CA GLU A 12 24.47 4.85 6.17
C GLU A 12 24.19 3.34 6.15
N ARG A 13 22.93 2.92 5.94
CA ARG A 13 22.56 1.51 5.76
C ARG A 13 23.29 0.89 4.57
N PHE A 14 23.41 1.62 3.46
CA PHE A 14 24.14 1.16 2.29
C PHE A 14 25.65 1.04 2.56
N ARG A 15 26.28 2.00 3.23
CA ARG A 15 27.69 1.91 3.64
C ARG A 15 27.93 0.68 4.50
N GLN A 16 27.08 0.44 5.50
CA GLN A 16 27.16 -0.73 6.36
C GLN A 16 27.02 -2.03 5.55
N TYR A 17 26.07 -2.10 4.62
CA TYR A 17 25.91 -3.24 3.71
C TYR A 17 27.20 -3.54 2.92
N VAL A 18 27.87 -2.53 2.36
CA VAL A 18 29.13 -2.71 1.62
C VAL A 18 30.23 -3.21 2.55
N VAL A 19 30.32 -2.69 3.77
CA VAL A 19 31.28 -3.14 4.79
C VAL A 19 31.00 -4.59 5.19
N ASP A 20 29.74 -4.97 5.40
CA ASP A 20 29.37 -6.33 5.79
C ASP A 20 29.69 -7.34 4.67
N LYS A 21 29.50 -6.94 3.41
CA LYS A 21 29.75 -7.79 2.23
C LYS A 21 31.23 -8.00 1.91
N TYR A 22 32.05 -6.96 2.06
CA TYR A 22 33.45 -6.98 1.60
C TYR A 22 34.50 -6.79 2.70
N GLY A 23 34.09 -6.47 3.93
CA GLY A 23 34.97 -6.17 5.07
C GLY A 23 35.70 -4.82 5.00
N VAL A 24 35.56 -4.07 3.89
CA VAL A 24 36.17 -2.76 3.66
C VAL A 24 35.25 -1.86 2.83
N GLU A 25 35.20 -0.58 3.16
CA GLU A 25 34.25 0.37 2.58
C GLU A 25 34.77 1.03 1.29
N ASP A 26 35.90 1.73 1.38
CA ASP A 26 36.32 2.76 0.42
C ASP A 26 36.57 2.26 -1.01
N SER A 27 36.90 0.98 -1.17
CA SER A 27 37.24 0.41 -2.49
C SER A 27 36.02 -0.07 -3.28
N TYR A 28 34.93 -0.41 -2.60
CA TYR A 28 33.75 -1.06 -3.22
C TYR A 28 32.54 -0.15 -3.30
N LEU A 29 32.48 0.91 -2.48
CA LEU A 29 31.31 1.79 -2.39
C LEU A 29 30.88 2.37 -3.75
N GLY A 30 31.84 2.79 -4.59
CA GLY A 30 31.55 3.29 -5.94
C GLY A 30 31.17 2.21 -6.94
N HIS A 31 31.69 1.00 -6.79
CA HIS A 31 31.33 -0.15 -7.61
C HIS A 31 29.90 -0.60 -7.33
N GLU A 32 29.54 -0.75 -6.05
CA GLU A 32 28.20 -1.18 -5.65
C GLU A 32 27.16 -0.08 -5.94
N ALA A 33 27.51 1.21 -5.75
CA ALA A 33 26.62 2.31 -6.14
C ALA A 33 26.35 2.31 -7.65
N ALA A 34 27.37 2.01 -8.47
CA ALA A 34 27.23 1.87 -9.91
C ALA A 34 26.37 0.63 -10.30
N ALA A 35 26.46 -0.46 -9.54
CA ALA A 35 25.63 -1.63 -9.73
C ALA A 35 24.16 -1.34 -9.42
N ALA A 36 23.89 -0.72 -8.26
CA ALA A 36 22.56 -0.29 -7.84
C ALA A 36 21.90 0.64 -8.88
N MET A 37 22.66 1.62 -9.39
CA MET A 37 22.16 2.52 -10.45
C MET A 37 21.75 1.78 -11.71
N ARG A 38 22.62 0.90 -12.23
CA ARG A 38 22.33 0.16 -13.47
C ARG A 38 21.13 -0.77 -13.32
N GLU A 39 21.02 -1.38 -12.15
CA GLU A 39 19.91 -2.26 -11.86
C GLU A 39 18.58 -1.49 -11.79
N TYR A 40 18.56 -0.35 -11.09
CA TYR A 40 17.38 0.51 -10.98
C TYR A 40 16.97 1.13 -12.32
N SER A 41 17.94 1.46 -13.19
CA SER A 41 17.68 2.05 -14.51
C SER A 41 17.55 1.03 -15.64
N ASP A 42 17.42 -0.26 -15.34
CA ASP A 42 17.29 -1.34 -16.34
C ASP A 42 18.46 -1.45 -17.36
N THR A 43 19.66 -0.96 -17.01
CA THR A 43 20.86 -1.00 -17.87
C THR A 43 21.88 -2.08 -17.47
N ASP A 44 21.51 -2.97 -16.54
CA ASP A 44 22.33 -4.11 -16.11
C ASP A 44 22.30 -5.31 -17.08
N GLY A 45 21.43 -5.26 -18.10
CA GLY A 45 21.26 -6.30 -19.11
C GLY A 45 20.26 -7.41 -18.75
N PHE A 46 19.57 -7.30 -17.61
CA PHE A 46 18.59 -8.29 -17.16
C PHE A 46 17.13 -7.84 -17.34
N ALA A 47 16.88 -6.62 -17.80
CA ALA A 47 15.53 -6.09 -18.06
C ALA A 47 14.68 -6.99 -18.97
N ASP A 48 15.27 -7.54 -20.03
CA ASP A 48 14.56 -8.47 -20.92
C ASP A 48 14.18 -9.79 -20.25
N ALA A 49 14.99 -10.27 -19.29
CA ALA A 49 14.70 -11.48 -18.53
C ALA A 49 13.57 -11.22 -17.54
N GLU A 50 13.60 -10.09 -16.84
CA GLU A 50 12.54 -9.66 -15.93
C GLU A 50 11.21 -9.50 -16.67
N LYS A 51 11.21 -8.83 -17.82
CA LYS A 51 10.01 -8.69 -18.66
C LYS A 51 9.40 -10.02 -19.10
N ARG A 52 10.23 -11.03 -19.40
CA ARG A 52 9.73 -12.38 -19.75
C ARG A 52 9.14 -13.09 -18.53
N LEU A 53 9.70 -12.85 -17.36
CA LEU A 53 9.18 -13.41 -16.13
C LEU A 53 7.86 -12.74 -15.74
N ASP A 54 7.74 -11.42 -15.90
CA ASP A 54 6.48 -10.68 -15.74
C ASP A 54 5.39 -11.23 -16.67
N GLN A 55 5.74 -11.56 -17.91
CA GLN A 55 4.81 -12.24 -18.83
C GLN A 55 4.37 -13.61 -18.32
N LEU A 56 5.24 -14.36 -17.64
CA LEU A 56 4.87 -15.67 -17.05
C LEU A 56 3.98 -15.51 -15.82
N VAL A 57 4.31 -14.58 -14.92
CA VAL A 57 3.49 -14.23 -13.75
C VAL A 57 2.09 -13.78 -14.19
N SER A 58 2.04 -12.86 -15.16
CA SER A 58 0.79 -12.40 -15.75
C SER A 58 0.04 -13.53 -16.46
N ALA A 59 0.71 -14.38 -17.24
CA ALA A 59 0.07 -15.53 -17.88
C ALA A 59 -0.53 -16.52 -16.87
N ALA A 60 0.09 -16.65 -15.71
CA ALA A 60 -0.46 -17.41 -14.59
C ALA A 60 -1.65 -16.71 -13.92
N GLY A 61 -2.01 -15.49 -14.30
CA GLY A 61 -3.12 -14.74 -13.70
C GLY A 61 -2.81 -14.28 -12.27
N ARG A 62 -1.54 -14.04 -11.97
CA ARG A 62 -1.08 -13.40 -10.74
C ARG A 62 -0.77 -11.92 -10.99
N SER A 63 -0.86 -11.12 -9.93
CA SER A 63 -0.39 -9.74 -9.95
C SER A 63 1.14 -9.69 -10.13
N LEU A 64 1.63 -8.63 -10.78
CA LEU A 64 3.08 -8.39 -10.88
C LEU A 64 3.67 -7.93 -9.54
N GLY A 65 2.82 -7.30 -8.72
CA GLY A 65 3.08 -6.89 -7.34
C GLY A 65 3.62 -8.00 -6.44
N GLY A 66 4.42 -7.65 -5.44
CA GLY A 66 4.66 -8.54 -4.29
C GLY A 66 5.53 -7.95 -3.19
N GLU A 67 5.88 -8.79 -2.21
CA GLU A 67 6.54 -8.40 -0.96
C GLU A 67 7.81 -7.56 -1.16
N PHE A 68 8.61 -7.84 -2.19
CA PHE A 68 9.78 -7.02 -2.50
C PHE A 68 9.44 -5.55 -2.79
N GLU A 69 8.43 -5.32 -3.62
CA GLU A 69 8.04 -3.98 -4.06
C GLU A 69 7.42 -3.18 -2.90
N GLU A 70 6.79 -3.88 -1.94
CA GLU A 70 6.32 -3.26 -0.69
C GLU A 70 7.48 -2.76 0.17
N ARG A 71 8.54 -3.56 0.33
CA ARG A 71 9.72 -3.21 1.16
C ARG A 71 10.49 -1.99 0.66
N ILE A 72 10.40 -1.66 -0.63
CA ILE A 72 11.11 -0.52 -1.23
C ILE A 72 10.37 0.81 -0.98
N ASN A 73 9.05 0.81 -0.89
CA ASN A 73 8.30 2.08 -0.78
C ASN A 73 8.44 2.76 0.61
N GLN A 74 9.04 2.10 1.59
CA GLN A 74 9.20 2.54 2.98
C GLN A 74 10.31 3.59 3.25
N ILE A 75 10.68 4.44 2.29
CA ILE A 75 11.75 5.42 2.54
C ILE A 75 11.24 6.59 3.37
N GLU A 76 11.70 6.69 4.62
CA GLU A 76 11.67 7.93 5.39
C GLU A 76 12.63 8.96 4.77
N LEU A 77 12.08 9.99 4.13
CA LEU A 77 12.85 10.93 3.30
C LEU A 77 13.61 12.05 4.03
N THR A 78 13.76 12.02 5.37
CA THR A 78 14.43 13.10 6.11
C THR A 78 15.09 12.63 7.43
N PRO A 79 16.29 13.14 7.81
CA PRO A 79 17.12 14.18 7.14
C PRO A 79 18.00 13.64 5.99
N THR A 80 18.49 14.55 5.13
CA THR A 80 19.37 14.23 3.98
C THR A 80 20.83 14.65 4.22
N THR A 81 21.77 13.91 3.63
CA THR A 81 23.21 14.15 3.66
C THR A 81 23.80 14.29 2.25
N ARG A 82 24.92 15.00 2.11
CA ARG A 82 25.59 15.16 0.83
C ARG A 82 26.51 13.98 0.56
N VAL A 83 26.21 13.20 -0.47
CA VAL A 83 26.94 11.99 -0.83
C VAL A 83 27.87 12.26 -2.01
N THR A 84 29.14 11.89 -1.85
CA THR A 84 30.17 12.01 -2.90
C THR A 84 30.83 10.68 -3.18
N VAL A 85 30.49 10.05 -4.30
CA VAL A 85 31.01 8.71 -4.69
C VAL A 85 31.51 8.70 -6.13
N ARG A 86 32.53 7.89 -6.42
CA ARG A 86 33.05 7.73 -7.79
C ARG A 86 32.24 6.67 -8.54
N VAL A 87 31.43 7.14 -9.49
CA VAL A 87 30.73 6.32 -10.50
C VAL A 87 31.18 6.81 -11.88
N HIS A 88 31.21 5.91 -12.87
CA HIS A 88 31.52 6.23 -14.27
C HIS A 88 30.53 7.25 -14.84
N GLU A 89 30.94 8.09 -15.79
CA GLU A 89 30.09 9.16 -16.33
C GLU A 89 28.84 8.60 -17.03
N ASP A 90 29.04 7.66 -17.95
CA ASP A 90 27.96 7.04 -18.73
C ASP A 90 26.81 6.51 -17.86
N ILE A 91 27.13 5.83 -16.75
CA ILE A 91 26.12 5.28 -15.81
C ILE A 91 25.35 6.41 -15.14
N LYS A 92 26.02 7.50 -14.77
CA LYS A 92 25.37 8.65 -14.14
C LYS A 92 24.43 9.34 -15.11
N ASP A 93 24.82 9.44 -16.38
CA ASP A 93 23.99 10.07 -17.41
C ASP A 93 22.81 9.19 -17.80
N GLU A 94 22.99 7.87 -17.91
CA GLU A 94 21.90 6.90 -18.08
C GLU A 94 20.91 6.95 -16.92
N PHE A 95 21.40 6.92 -15.67
CA PHE A 95 20.56 6.99 -14.48
C PHE A 95 19.80 8.31 -14.41
N ARG A 96 20.44 9.45 -14.71
CA ARG A 96 19.76 10.76 -14.75
C ARG A 96 18.70 10.82 -15.82
N ALA A 97 18.95 10.24 -17.00
CA ALA A 97 17.98 10.18 -18.08
C ALA A 97 16.76 9.35 -17.67
N PHE A 98 16.98 8.21 -17.01
CA PHE A 98 15.90 7.37 -16.47
C PHE A 98 15.06 8.10 -15.42
N VAL A 99 15.69 8.81 -14.48
CA VAL A 99 15.01 9.53 -13.40
C VAL A 99 14.31 10.80 -13.89
N ALA A 100 14.74 11.38 -15.02
CA ALA A 100 14.17 12.63 -15.54
C ALA A 100 12.66 12.54 -15.85
N ASP A 101 12.14 11.34 -16.07
CA ASP A 101 10.72 11.07 -16.32
C ASP A 101 9.92 10.81 -15.02
N SER A 102 10.56 10.90 -13.85
CA SER A 102 9.93 10.71 -12.53
C SER A 102 9.85 12.02 -11.75
N ASP A 103 8.98 12.07 -10.73
CA ASP A 103 8.87 13.20 -9.80
C ASP A 103 10.01 13.26 -8.77
N ASP A 104 10.89 12.26 -8.75
CA ASP A 104 11.98 12.16 -7.77
C ASP A 104 13.18 13.03 -8.14
N THR A 105 13.81 13.62 -7.11
CA THR A 105 15.17 14.16 -7.28
C THR A 105 16.17 13.04 -7.51
N TYR A 106 17.30 13.31 -8.19
CA TYR A 106 18.35 12.31 -8.40
C TYR A 106 18.85 11.66 -7.11
N GLY A 107 18.86 12.41 -6.00
CA GLY A 107 19.25 11.88 -4.69
C GLY A 107 18.20 10.95 -4.07
N GLN A 108 16.91 11.23 -4.26
CA GLN A 108 15.81 10.35 -3.84
C GLN A 108 15.78 9.07 -4.66
N ALA A 109 15.86 9.18 -5.99
CA ALA A 109 15.95 8.01 -6.85
C ALA A 109 17.20 7.17 -6.55
N PHE A 110 18.34 7.81 -6.24
CA PHE A 110 19.53 7.08 -5.83
C PHE A 110 19.36 6.38 -4.48
N ALA A 111 18.64 6.98 -3.52
CA ALA A 111 18.28 6.29 -2.27
C ALA A 111 17.41 5.05 -2.52
N ARG A 112 16.41 5.13 -3.41
CA ARG A 112 15.61 3.97 -3.82
C ARG A 112 16.48 2.90 -4.45
N ALA A 113 17.36 3.27 -5.37
CA ALA A 113 18.26 2.33 -6.03
C ALA A 113 19.16 1.57 -5.04
N ILE A 114 19.78 2.27 -4.08
CA ILE A 114 20.67 1.60 -3.09
C ILE A 114 19.90 0.79 -2.06
N GLN A 115 18.68 1.19 -1.70
CA GLN A 115 17.80 0.41 -0.83
C GLN A 115 17.37 -0.88 -1.51
N GLU A 116 16.86 -0.79 -2.74
CA GLU A 116 16.48 -1.93 -3.56
C GLU A 116 17.65 -2.92 -3.71
N TYR A 117 18.82 -2.42 -4.07
CA TYR A 117 20.03 -3.23 -4.19
C TYR A 117 20.40 -3.92 -2.87
N ARG A 118 20.30 -3.22 -1.74
CA ARG A 118 20.58 -3.77 -0.40
C ARG A 118 19.58 -4.85 0.00
N LEU A 119 18.31 -4.74 -0.41
CA LEU A 119 17.26 -5.71 -0.14
C LEU A 119 17.35 -6.96 -1.03
N GLY A 120 18.40 -7.08 -1.84
CA GLY A 120 18.66 -8.22 -2.73
C GLY A 120 18.50 -7.89 -4.21
N GLY A 121 18.02 -6.68 -4.52
CA GLY A 121 17.92 -6.14 -5.87
C GLY A 121 17.14 -7.05 -6.80
N ARG A 122 17.61 -7.11 -8.05
CA ARG A 122 16.94 -7.79 -9.15
C ARG A 122 16.98 -9.28 -8.97
N SER A 123 18.05 -9.81 -8.37
CA SER A 123 18.09 -11.24 -8.04
C SER A 123 16.94 -11.65 -7.13
N GLU A 124 16.64 -10.85 -6.10
CA GLU A 124 15.53 -11.14 -5.18
C GLU A 124 14.18 -10.97 -5.89
N ARG A 125 13.97 -9.86 -6.63
CA ARG A 125 12.75 -9.66 -7.45
C ARG A 125 12.48 -10.82 -8.39
N LEU A 126 13.50 -11.24 -9.13
CA LEU A 126 13.39 -12.35 -10.08
C LEU A 126 13.15 -13.68 -9.37
N THR A 127 13.74 -13.89 -8.19
CA THR A 127 13.52 -15.10 -7.41
C THR A 127 12.09 -15.17 -6.90
N GLU A 128 11.57 -14.10 -6.30
CA GLU A 128 10.16 -14.04 -5.85
C GLU A 128 9.19 -14.26 -7.01
N LYS A 129 9.42 -13.60 -8.16
CA LYS A 129 8.59 -13.79 -9.35
C LYS A 129 8.69 -15.22 -9.91
N LEU A 130 9.87 -15.84 -9.85
CA LEU A 130 10.04 -17.24 -10.25
C LEU A 130 9.32 -18.19 -9.30
N ASP A 131 9.44 -18.00 -7.98
CA ASP A 131 8.78 -18.84 -6.97
C ASP A 131 7.26 -18.82 -7.16
N ARG A 132 6.67 -17.64 -7.41
CA ARG A 132 5.23 -17.52 -7.75
C ARG A 132 4.81 -18.35 -8.96
N VAL A 133 5.65 -18.41 -10.00
CA VAL A 133 5.38 -19.21 -11.21
C VAL A 133 5.68 -20.69 -10.99
N PHE A 134 6.70 -21.01 -10.20
CA PHE A 134 7.07 -22.39 -9.87
C PHE A 134 5.97 -23.08 -9.06
N ASP A 135 5.39 -22.41 -8.08
CA ASP A 135 4.26 -22.94 -7.31
C ASP A 135 3.10 -23.35 -8.22
N ASP A 136 2.80 -22.52 -9.24
CA ASP A 136 1.75 -22.82 -10.21
C ASP A 136 2.14 -23.96 -11.15
N ALA A 137 3.40 -24.00 -11.59
CA ALA A 137 3.90 -25.09 -12.42
C ALA A 137 3.91 -26.43 -11.66
N GLU A 138 4.26 -26.43 -10.37
CA GLU A 138 4.24 -27.60 -9.51
C GLU A 138 2.81 -28.07 -9.23
N ALA A 139 1.89 -27.16 -8.92
CA ALA A 139 0.47 -27.47 -8.78
C ALA A 139 -0.12 -28.10 -10.06
N LEU A 140 0.22 -27.55 -11.24
CA LEU A 140 -0.15 -28.12 -12.53
C LEU A 140 0.50 -29.48 -12.79
N LEU A 141 1.73 -29.73 -12.33
CA LEU A 141 2.40 -31.02 -12.49
C LEU A 141 1.86 -32.09 -11.52
N GLU A 142 1.57 -31.73 -10.27
CA GLU A 142 0.96 -32.64 -9.29
C GLU A 142 -0.43 -33.09 -9.72
N THR A 143 -1.21 -32.20 -10.33
CA THR A 143 -2.53 -32.53 -10.88
C THR A 143 -2.41 -33.46 -12.09
N VAL A 144 -1.41 -33.27 -12.96
CA VAL A 144 -1.15 -34.16 -14.10
C VAL A 144 -0.66 -35.56 -13.66
N ASN A 145 0.18 -35.64 -12.62
CA ASN A 145 0.76 -36.92 -12.15
C ASN A 145 -0.20 -37.77 -11.30
N ASN A 146 -1.12 -37.15 -10.56
CA ASN A 146 -2.05 -37.87 -9.68
C ASN A 146 -3.30 -38.42 -10.39
N ASP A 147 -3.45 -38.18 -11.71
CA ASP A 147 -4.66 -38.52 -12.44
C ASP A 147 -4.44 -39.55 -13.55
N SER A 148 -4.42 -40.83 -13.16
CA SER A 148 -4.45 -41.95 -14.10
C SER A 148 -5.84 -42.30 -14.65
N ASP A 149 -6.94 -41.65 -14.23
CA ASP A 149 -8.28 -41.99 -14.76
C ASP A 149 -9.39 -40.92 -14.62
N GLY A 150 -9.08 -39.63 -14.39
CA GLY A 150 -10.12 -38.58 -14.24
C GLY A 150 -9.71 -37.10 -14.29
N GLY A 151 -8.44 -36.78 -14.59
CA GLY A 151 -7.82 -35.50 -14.21
C GLY A 151 -8.20 -34.25 -14.96
N LEU A 152 -8.84 -34.36 -16.12
CA LEU A 152 -9.26 -33.18 -16.87
C LEU A 152 -10.30 -32.32 -16.13
N ARG A 153 -10.98 -32.86 -15.10
CA ARG A 153 -11.99 -32.11 -14.33
C ARG A 153 -11.43 -31.28 -13.18
N LYS A 154 -10.27 -31.63 -12.60
CA LYS A 154 -9.62 -30.85 -11.54
C LYS A 154 -8.82 -29.68 -12.12
N ASN A 155 -8.15 -29.90 -13.26
CA ASN A 155 -7.50 -28.84 -14.05
C ASN A 155 -8.52 -27.77 -14.47
N GLY A 156 -9.79 -28.13 -14.63
CA GLY A 156 -10.85 -27.18 -14.92
C GLY A 156 -10.98 -26.09 -13.87
N VAL A 157 -10.93 -26.40 -12.57
CA VAL A 157 -11.15 -25.35 -11.54
C VAL A 157 -9.97 -24.38 -11.49
N GLU A 158 -8.74 -24.87 -11.59
CA GLU A 158 -7.55 -24.02 -11.53
C GLU A 158 -7.37 -23.20 -12.81
N MET A 159 -7.51 -23.82 -13.99
CA MET A 159 -7.51 -23.10 -15.26
C MET A 159 -8.66 -22.10 -15.35
N ASN A 160 -9.84 -22.45 -14.82
CA ASN A 160 -10.94 -21.50 -14.74
C ASN A 160 -10.62 -20.36 -13.80
N THR A 161 -9.99 -20.60 -12.64
CA THR A 161 -9.54 -19.52 -11.75
C THR A 161 -8.58 -18.58 -12.49
N ILE A 162 -7.58 -19.12 -13.19
CA ILE A 162 -6.63 -18.32 -13.98
C ILE A 162 -7.37 -17.51 -15.05
N ALA A 163 -8.27 -18.15 -15.80
CA ALA A 163 -9.06 -17.47 -16.84
C ALA A 163 -9.98 -16.38 -16.26
N ILE A 164 -10.57 -16.60 -15.07
CA ILE A 164 -11.35 -15.58 -14.36
C ILE A 164 -10.44 -14.41 -13.97
N CYS A 165 -9.24 -14.67 -13.43
CA CYS A 165 -8.27 -13.62 -13.09
C CYS A 165 -7.91 -12.75 -14.29
N HIS A 166 -7.75 -13.33 -15.49
CA HIS A 166 -7.48 -12.58 -16.73
C HIS A 166 -8.64 -11.69 -17.22
N LEU A 167 -9.87 -11.94 -16.77
CA LEU A 167 -11.03 -11.11 -17.11
C LEU A 167 -11.23 -9.93 -16.15
N LEU A 168 -10.47 -9.89 -15.05
CA LEU A 168 -10.60 -8.87 -14.01
C LEU A 168 -9.43 -7.89 -14.08
N ASP A 169 -9.75 -6.61 -13.94
CA ASP A 169 -8.75 -5.56 -13.79
C ASP A 169 -8.19 -5.55 -12.35
N ASP A 170 -7.20 -4.70 -12.05
CA ASP A 170 -6.62 -4.54 -10.70
C ASP A 170 -7.65 -4.08 -9.64
N GLN A 171 -8.78 -3.52 -10.08
CA GLN A 171 -9.92 -3.16 -9.25
C GLN A 171 -11.21 -3.65 -9.90
N PHE A 172 -12.05 -4.36 -9.15
CA PHE A 172 -13.28 -4.93 -9.68
C PHE A 172 -14.36 -5.07 -8.62
N THR A 173 -15.62 -5.10 -9.03
CA THR A 173 -16.77 -5.29 -8.14
C THR A 173 -17.11 -6.76 -7.94
N ASN A 174 -17.89 -7.07 -6.90
CA ASN A 174 -18.46 -8.41 -6.71
C ASN A 174 -19.29 -8.89 -7.92
N ASP A 175 -19.97 -7.96 -8.61
CA ASP A 175 -20.77 -8.30 -9.79
C ASP A 175 -19.87 -8.68 -10.97
N GLN A 176 -18.80 -7.92 -11.22
CA GLN A 176 -17.80 -8.25 -12.26
C GLN A 176 -17.15 -9.62 -11.99
N LEU A 177 -16.78 -9.92 -10.74
CA LEU A 177 -16.25 -11.24 -10.38
C LEU A 177 -17.29 -12.36 -10.60
N ASN A 178 -18.54 -12.14 -10.20
CA ASN A 178 -19.59 -13.14 -10.39
C ASN A 178 -19.89 -13.38 -11.88
N ASP A 179 -19.88 -12.32 -12.70
CA ASP A 179 -20.07 -12.40 -14.14
C ASP A 179 -18.92 -13.16 -14.80
N ALA A 180 -17.66 -12.86 -14.43
CA ALA A 180 -16.49 -13.59 -14.92
C ALA A 180 -16.53 -15.07 -14.52
N ILE A 181 -16.97 -15.41 -13.29
CA ILE A 181 -17.17 -16.80 -12.86
C ILE A 181 -18.22 -17.48 -13.74
N VAL A 182 -19.36 -16.83 -14.01
CA VAL A 182 -20.43 -17.41 -14.85
C VAL A 182 -19.95 -17.60 -16.29
N GLU A 183 -19.23 -16.62 -16.84
CA GLU A 183 -18.68 -16.67 -18.19
C GLU A 183 -17.73 -17.85 -18.37
N ILE A 184 -16.75 -18.01 -17.47
CA ILE A 184 -15.73 -19.06 -17.58
C ILE A 184 -16.29 -20.44 -17.22
N VAL A 185 -17.18 -20.54 -16.22
CA VAL A 185 -17.80 -21.82 -15.87
C VAL A 185 -18.83 -22.25 -16.93
N GLY A 186 -19.39 -21.31 -17.69
CA GLY A 186 -20.35 -21.56 -18.77
C GLY A 186 -21.73 -21.98 -18.29
N ASP A 187 -22.08 -21.71 -17.02
CA ASP A 187 -23.37 -22.04 -16.41
C ASP A 187 -23.97 -20.81 -15.72
N PRO A 188 -25.09 -20.25 -16.22
CA PRO A 188 -25.75 -19.11 -15.58
C PRO A 188 -26.37 -19.45 -14.21
N THR A 189 -26.52 -20.75 -13.90
CA THR A 189 -27.11 -21.26 -12.66
C THR A 189 -26.07 -21.71 -11.62
N VAL A 190 -24.82 -21.26 -11.75
CA VAL A 190 -23.75 -21.54 -10.78
C VAL A 190 -24.22 -21.26 -9.35
N THR A 191 -24.22 -22.30 -8.53
CA THR A 191 -24.64 -22.23 -7.13
C THR A 191 -23.76 -21.28 -6.33
N GLU A 192 -24.30 -20.67 -5.26
CA GLU A 192 -23.51 -19.78 -4.40
C GLU A 192 -22.28 -20.49 -3.83
N ARG A 193 -22.38 -21.77 -3.46
CA ARG A 193 -21.23 -22.55 -3.00
C ARG A 193 -20.09 -22.57 -4.03
N THR A 194 -20.41 -22.69 -5.31
CA THR A 194 -19.41 -22.66 -6.39
C THR A 194 -18.86 -21.24 -6.58
N ARG A 195 -19.71 -20.21 -6.53
CA ARG A 195 -19.27 -18.80 -6.59
C ARG A 195 -18.32 -18.47 -5.46
N SER A 196 -18.67 -18.79 -4.21
CA SER A 196 -17.79 -18.56 -3.06
C SER A 196 -16.46 -19.32 -3.19
N ARG A 197 -16.48 -20.54 -3.74
CA ARG A 197 -15.25 -21.31 -3.97
C ARG A 197 -14.31 -20.64 -4.98
N TYR A 198 -14.83 -20.14 -6.10
CA TYR A 198 -14.01 -19.41 -7.08
C TYR A 198 -13.60 -18.04 -6.56
N ARG A 199 -14.51 -17.32 -5.89
CA ARG A 199 -14.24 -16.02 -5.28
C ARG A 199 -13.04 -16.09 -4.35
N ASN A 200 -13.03 -17.00 -3.38
CA ASN A 200 -11.90 -17.13 -2.46
C ASN A 200 -10.59 -17.40 -3.22
N ARG A 201 -10.61 -18.30 -4.20
CA ARG A 201 -9.41 -18.60 -5.01
C ARG A 201 -8.90 -17.42 -5.83
N VAL A 202 -9.81 -16.63 -6.40
CA VAL A 202 -9.46 -15.45 -7.20
C VAL A 202 -8.93 -14.34 -6.28
N VAL A 203 -9.58 -14.12 -5.14
CA VAL A 203 -9.16 -13.17 -4.12
C VAL A 203 -7.77 -13.50 -3.60
N ASP A 204 -7.53 -14.76 -3.23
CA ASP A 204 -6.23 -15.24 -2.76
C ASP A 204 -5.16 -15.12 -3.87
N ARG A 205 -5.51 -15.42 -5.13
CA ARG A 205 -4.55 -15.42 -6.25
C ARG A 205 -4.18 -14.02 -6.76
N LEU A 206 -5.13 -13.08 -6.72
CA LEU A 206 -4.90 -11.68 -7.11
C LEU A 206 -4.39 -10.82 -5.94
N GLU A 207 -4.33 -11.37 -4.72
CA GLU A 207 -3.92 -10.66 -3.51
C GLU A 207 -4.73 -9.36 -3.31
N VAL A 208 -6.05 -9.48 -3.52
CA VAL A 208 -7.00 -8.38 -3.39
C VAL A 208 -7.76 -8.47 -2.08
N GLU A 209 -8.22 -7.32 -1.62
CA GLU A 209 -9.02 -7.17 -0.41
C GLU A 209 -10.27 -6.34 -0.68
N PRO A 210 -11.35 -6.55 0.09
CA PRO A 210 -12.49 -5.66 0.05
C PRO A 210 -12.06 -4.25 0.44
N HIS A 211 -12.64 -3.27 -0.25
CA HIS A 211 -12.34 -1.87 -0.03
C HIS A 211 -12.57 -1.46 1.45
N PRO A 212 -11.63 -0.72 2.09
CA PRO A 212 -11.69 -0.39 3.52
C PRO A 212 -12.96 0.34 3.98
N SER A 213 -13.50 1.24 3.16
CA SER A 213 -14.78 1.94 3.44
C SER A 213 -16.05 1.08 3.29
N GLY A 214 -15.95 -0.20 2.93
CA GLY A 214 -17.11 -1.06 2.67
C GLY A 214 -17.75 -0.86 1.28
N SER A 215 -17.05 -0.20 0.35
CA SER A 215 -17.44 -0.17 -1.06
C SER A 215 -17.44 -1.60 -1.63
N PRO A 216 -18.37 -1.99 -2.52
CA PRO A 216 -18.46 -3.35 -3.08
C PRO A 216 -17.35 -3.66 -4.11
N VAL A 217 -16.20 -3.01 -3.98
CA VAL A 217 -15.02 -3.07 -4.85
C VAL A 217 -13.92 -3.85 -4.13
N TRP A 218 -13.23 -4.69 -4.88
CA TRP A 218 -11.99 -5.35 -4.50
C TRP A 218 -10.84 -4.50 -5.05
N ILE A 219 -9.84 -4.27 -4.20
CA ILE A 219 -8.64 -3.51 -4.51
C ILE A 219 -7.42 -4.32 -4.10
N THR A 220 -6.27 -4.08 -4.71
CA THR A 220 -5.03 -4.73 -4.27
C THR A 220 -4.71 -4.38 -2.81
N GLU A 221 -4.05 -5.30 -2.10
CA GLU A 221 -3.55 -5.04 -0.74
C GLU A 221 -2.72 -3.76 -0.65
N LYS A 222 -1.86 -3.52 -1.65
CA LYS A 222 -1.06 -2.29 -1.76
C LYS A 222 -1.94 -1.04 -1.76
N THR A 223 -2.94 -0.98 -2.64
CA THR A 223 -3.88 0.16 -2.69
C THR A 223 -4.63 0.32 -1.37
N ALA A 224 -5.00 -0.77 -0.71
CA ALA A 224 -5.64 -0.71 0.60
C ALA A 224 -4.72 -0.12 1.68
N ARG A 225 -3.42 -0.44 1.68
CA ARG A 225 -2.42 0.17 2.58
C ARG A 225 -2.25 1.66 2.30
N GLU A 226 -2.10 2.04 1.03
CA GLU A 226 -1.92 3.45 0.63
C GLU A 226 -3.07 4.36 1.09
N TRP A 227 -4.29 3.82 1.20
CA TRP A 227 -5.46 4.63 1.53
C TRP A 227 -5.74 4.77 3.03
N VAL A 228 -5.33 3.79 3.83
CA VAL A 228 -5.62 3.74 5.27
C VAL A 228 -4.38 4.03 6.12
N GLY A 229 -3.21 3.89 5.52
CA GLY A 229 -1.90 4.04 6.16
C GLY A 229 -1.14 2.71 6.17
N GLU A 230 0.16 2.78 5.90
CA GLU A 230 1.01 1.60 5.70
C GLU A 230 1.06 0.68 6.94
N HIS A 231 1.03 1.29 8.13
CA HIS A 231 1.15 0.56 9.39
C HIS A 231 -0.20 0.11 9.97
N VAL A 232 -1.31 0.30 9.25
CA VAL A 232 -2.62 -0.15 9.72
C VAL A 232 -2.75 -1.66 9.48
N PRO A 233 -2.93 -2.48 10.55
CA PRO A 233 -3.06 -3.92 10.39
C PRO A 233 -4.21 -4.28 9.46
N ARG A 234 -4.02 -5.37 8.71
CA ARG A 234 -5.05 -5.91 7.79
C ARG A 234 -6.39 -6.08 8.50
N GLU A 235 -6.36 -6.64 9.70
CA GLU A 235 -7.55 -6.86 10.51
C GLU A 235 -8.19 -5.57 10.97
N SER A 236 -7.54 -4.39 10.94
CA SER A 236 -8.17 -3.10 11.28
C SER A 236 -8.74 -2.38 10.05
N ARG A 237 -8.23 -2.62 8.84
CA ARG A 237 -8.71 -1.96 7.60
C ARG A 237 -9.88 -2.66 6.90
N LEU A 238 -10.04 -3.98 7.05
CA LEU A 238 -11.08 -4.74 6.34
C LEU A 238 -12.51 -4.38 6.82
N PRO A 239 -13.58 -4.59 6.03
CA PRO A 239 -14.93 -4.57 6.59
C PRO A 239 -15.19 -5.80 7.48
N VAL A 240 -15.96 -5.62 8.56
CA VAL A 240 -16.13 -6.63 9.64
C VAL A 240 -16.75 -7.94 9.14
N GLU A 241 -17.59 -7.84 8.13
CA GLU A 241 -18.25 -8.97 7.47
C GLU A 241 -17.27 -9.95 6.80
N PHE A 242 -16.07 -9.48 6.43
CA PHE A 242 -15.00 -10.30 5.85
C PHE A 242 -14.04 -10.87 6.89
N LEU A 243 -14.17 -10.46 8.16
CA LEU A 243 -13.36 -11.00 9.23
C LEU A 243 -13.96 -12.27 9.79
N ASP A 244 -13.13 -13.31 9.92
CA ASP A 244 -13.44 -14.46 10.75
C ASP A 244 -13.37 -14.14 12.25
N ARG A 245 -13.56 -15.15 13.10
CA ARG A 245 -13.56 -14.95 14.54
C ARG A 245 -12.18 -14.53 15.08
N GLU A 246 -11.11 -15.18 14.64
CA GLU A 246 -9.76 -14.92 15.14
C GLU A 246 -9.29 -13.53 14.70
N GLN A 247 -9.60 -13.15 13.46
CA GLN A 247 -9.32 -11.82 12.93
C GLN A 247 -10.13 -10.72 13.65
N ARG A 248 -11.38 -10.98 14.04
CA ARG A 248 -12.14 -10.05 14.89
C ARG A 248 -11.52 -9.90 16.27
N GLU A 249 -11.00 -10.98 16.85
CA GLU A 249 -10.27 -10.93 18.12
C GLU A 249 -8.99 -10.09 17.97
N LEU A 250 -8.22 -10.27 16.88
CA LEU A 250 -7.06 -9.45 16.55
C LEU A 250 -7.40 -7.97 16.36
N ARG A 251 -8.47 -7.62 15.63
CA ARG A 251 -8.94 -6.23 15.51
C ARG A 251 -9.17 -5.60 16.89
N VAL A 252 -9.84 -6.31 17.79
CA VAL A 252 -10.10 -5.82 19.16
C VAL A 252 -8.78 -5.60 19.91
N LYS A 253 -7.81 -6.50 19.77
CA LYS A 253 -6.48 -6.35 20.38
C LYS A 253 -5.74 -5.13 19.83
N PHE A 254 -5.71 -4.93 18.51
CA PHE A 254 -5.06 -3.79 17.87
C PHE A 254 -5.69 -2.46 18.27
N GLU A 255 -7.01 -2.32 18.13
CA GLU A 255 -7.72 -1.08 18.47
C GLU A 255 -7.60 -0.74 19.96
N LEU A 256 -7.79 -1.72 20.85
CA LEU A 256 -7.71 -1.48 22.29
C LEU A 256 -6.28 -1.17 22.72
N GLY A 257 -5.28 -1.83 22.14
CA GLY A 257 -3.87 -1.55 22.32
C GLY A 257 -3.49 -0.13 21.88
N ARG A 258 -3.92 0.28 20.69
CA ARG A 258 -3.74 1.64 20.16
C ARG A 258 -4.35 2.69 21.08
N MET A 259 -5.59 2.47 21.53
CA MET A 259 -6.24 3.34 22.52
C MET A 259 -5.50 3.38 23.87
N ALA A 260 -4.78 2.33 24.24
CA ALA A 260 -3.96 2.31 25.45
C ALA A 260 -2.63 3.04 25.28
N MET A 261 -2.03 3.03 24.09
CA MET A 261 -0.80 3.77 23.79
C MET A 261 -1.02 5.28 23.79
N SER A 262 -2.19 5.74 23.35
CA SER A 262 -2.57 7.16 23.49
C SER A 262 -2.73 7.62 24.95
N ASN A 263 -2.81 6.69 25.90
CA ASN A 263 -2.88 6.99 27.33
C ASN A 263 -1.48 6.91 27.97
N SER A 264 -1.08 7.94 28.70
CA SER A 264 0.23 8.01 29.39
C SER A 264 0.49 6.87 30.39
N LYS A 265 -0.56 6.16 30.82
CA LYS A 265 -0.45 4.99 31.72
C LYS A 265 -0.35 3.65 30.99
N GLY A 266 -0.43 3.61 29.66
CA GLY A 266 -0.41 2.37 28.88
C GLY A 266 -1.57 1.42 29.20
N ARG A 267 -2.72 1.97 29.62
CA ARG A 267 -3.89 1.20 30.07
C ARG A 267 -5.16 1.79 29.48
N LYS A 268 -6.06 0.94 29.02
CA LYS A 268 -7.39 1.34 28.53
C LYS A 268 -8.42 0.29 28.89
N GLY A 269 -9.66 0.72 29.11
CA GLY A 269 -10.81 -0.16 29.22
C GLY A 269 -11.92 0.30 28.29
N VAL A 270 -12.59 -0.65 27.64
CA VAL A 270 -13.73 -0.43 26.74
C VAL A 270 -14.86 -1.38 27.11
N SER A 271 -16.10 -0.96 26.88
CA SER A 271 -17.26 -1.84 27.08
C SER A 271 -17.51 -2.70 25.84
N ALA A 272 -18.19 -3.84 25.99
CA ALA A 272 -18.62 -4.63 24.83
C ALA A 272 -19.54 -3.84 23.88
N ALA A 273 -20.27 -2.83 24.38
CA ALA A 273 -21.04 -1.92 23.53
C ALA A 273 -20.11 -1.01 22.71
N THR A 274 -19.04 -0.49 23.31
CA THR A 274 -18.00 0.29 22.63
C THR A 274 -17.29 -0.54 21.57
N VAL A 275 -16.93 -1.80 21.87
CA VAL A 275 -16.34 -2.71 20.88
C VAL A 275 -17.30 -2.90 19.70
N ARG A 276 -18.59 -3.13 19.98
CA ARG A 276 -19.60 -3.32 18.94
C ARG A 276 -19.76 -2.11 18.02
N THR A 277 -19.82 -0.90 18.58
CA THR A 277 -20.07 0.31 17.79
C THR A 277 -18.78 0.85 17.18
N ASP A 278 -17.73 1.03 17.98
CA ASP A 278 -16.53 1.76 17.56
C ASP A 278 -15.55 0.89 16.76
N MET A 279 -15.52 -0.44 17.01
CA MET A 279 -14.60 -1.35 16.32
C MET A 279 -15.30 -2.20 15.25
N PHE A 280 -16.61 -2.43 15.39
CA PHE A 280 -17.37 -3.30 14.50
C PHE A 280 -18.57 -2.63 13.79
N GLY A 281 -18.80 -1.32 13.94
CA GLY A 281 -19.84 -0.60 13.19
C GLY A 281 -21.28 -1.06 13.45
N ASP A 282 -21.56 -1.71 14.58
CA ASP A 282 -22.83 -2.36 14.92
C ASP A 282 -23.25 -3.60 14.09
N ASP A 283 -22.41 -4.04 13.15
CA ASP A 283 -22.65 -5.17 12.23
C ASP A 283 -22.61 -6.54 12.91
N VAL A 284 -22.02 -6.63 14.10
CA VAL A 284 -21.90 -7.87 14.88
C VAL A 284 -22.97 -7.92 15.98
N ALA A 285 -23.62 -9.09 16.13
CA ALA A 285 -24.60 -9.32 17.18
C ALA A 285 -23.99 -9.17 18.59
N LYS A 286 -24.76 -8.61 19.53
CA LYS A 286 -24.30 -8.35 20.92
C LYS A 286 -23.77 -9.61 21.63
N SER A 287 -24.38 -10.77 21.41
CA SER A 287 -23.93 -12.04 21.97
C SER A 287 -22.54 -12.42 21.44
N THR A 288 -22.35 -12.31 20.13
CA THR A 288 -21.08 -12.62 19.45
C THR A 288 -19.97 -11.68 19.91
N VAL A 289 -20.25 -10.37 20.07
CA VAL A 289 -19.27 -9.43 20.65
C VAL A 289 -18.91 -9.80 22.08
N GLY A 290 -19.90 -10.21 22.89
CA GLY A 290 -19.65 -10.71 24.24
C GLY A 290 -18.71 -11.92 24.25
N ASP A 291 -18.88 -12.85 23.32
CA ASP A 291 -18.03 -14.03 23.20
C ASP A 291 -16.61 -13.69 22.72
N ILE A 292 -16.48 -12.81 21.72
CA ILE A 292 -15.19 -12.29 21.24
C ILE A 292 -14.44 -11.61 22.39
N VAL A 293 -15.10 -10.73 23.15
CA VAL A 293 -14.49 -10.03 24.29
C VAL A 293 -14.01 -10.99 25.37
N ARG A 294 -14.75 -12.06 25.65
CA ARG A 294 -14.31 -13.10 26.59
C ARG A 294 -13.10 -13.87 26.06
N SER A 295 -13.11 -14.20 24.77
CA SER A 295 -12.00 -14.88 24.09
C SER A 295 -10.71 -14.06 24.15
N VAL A 296 -10.79 -12.75 23.85
CA VAL A 296 -9.65 -11.84 23.94
C VAL A 296 -9.10 -11.77 25.37
N ALA A 297 -9.96 -11.83 26.39
CA ALA A 297 -9.54 -11.81 27.80
C ALA A 297 -8.87 -13.10 28.28
N GLU A 298 -8.81 -14.16 27.45
CA GLU A 298 -7.99 -15.34 27.76
C GLU A 298 -6.48 -15.05 27.60
N ASP A 299 -6.12 -14.01 26.85
CA ASP A 299 -4.76 -13.52 26.71
C ASP A 299 -4.34 -12.71 27.96
N ALA A 300 -3.17 -13.01 28.52
CA ALA A 300 -2.72 -12.50 29.82
C ALA A 300 -2.62 -10.98 29.90
N ALA A 301 -2.49 -10.28 28.77
CA ALA A 301 -2.44 -8.82 28.70
C ALA A 301 -3.82 -8.14 28.85
N PHE A 302 -4.90 -8.92 28.80
CA PHE A 302 -6.27 -8.45 28.77
C PHE A 302 -7.07 -8.94 29.98
N GLU A 303 -7.79 -8.03 30.64
CA GLU A 303 -8.56 -8.31 31.85
C GLU A 303 -10.04 -8.08 31.59
N LEU A 304 -10.87 -9.11 31.84
CA LEU A 304 -12.32 -9.00 31.80
C LEU A 304 -12.86 -8.49 33.13
N ARG A 305 -13.72 -7.48 33.09
CA ARG A 305 -14.48 -7.00 34.25
C ARG A 305 -15.97 -7.03 33.97
N GLU A 306 -16.66 -7.94 34.64
CA GLU A 306 -18.11 -8.03 34.61
C GLU A 306 -18.71 -7.17 35.72
N THR A 307 -19.54 -6.21 35.32
CA THR A 307 -20.42 -5.45 36.20
C THR A 307 -21.87 -5.80 35.89
N PRO A 308 -22.82 -5.57 36.82
CA PRO A 308 -24.25 -5.86 36.57
C PRO A 308 -24.80 -5.23 35.29
N ASP A 309 -24.25 -4.08 34.89
CA ASP A 309 -24.74 -3.28 33.78
C ASP A 309 -23.88 -3.41 32.50
N ALA A 310 -22.69 -4.01 32.58
CA ALA A 310 -21.74 -4.02 31.46
C ALA A 310 -20.62 -5.07 31.56
N LEU A 311 -20.25 -5.61 30.40
CA LEU A 311 -19.01 -6.36 30.17
C LEU A 311 -17.92 -5.39 29.71
N LYS A 312 -16.80 -5.29 30.43
CA LYS A 312 -15.67 -4.42 30.08
C LYS A 312 -14.40 -5.22 29.86
N LEU A 313 -13.68 -4.88 28.80
CA LEU A 313 -12.36 -5.41 28.48
C LEU A 313 -11.32 -4.35 28.78
N HIS A 314 -10.29 -4.71 29.52
CA HIS A 314 -9.16 -3.85 29.85
C HIS A 314 -7.89 -4.42 29.23
N VAL A 315 -6.98 -3.54 28.83
CA VAL A 315 -5.62 -3.90 28.41
C VAL A 315 -4.60 -3.18 29.28
N ASN A 316 -3.48 -3.85 29.57
CA ASN A 316 -2.30 -3.28 30.20
C ASN A 316 -1.06 -3.56 29.33
N LEU A 317 -0.55 -2.53 28.65
CA LEU A 317 0.61 -2.68 27.75
C LEU A 317 1.88 -3.11 28.49
N GLY A 318 1.98 -2.84 29.79
CA GLY A 318 3.09 -3.32 30.62
C GLY A 318 3.08 -4.84 30.77
N GLU A 319 1.90 -5.44 30.96
CA GLU A 319 1.72 -6.91 31.01
C GLU A 319 1.86 -7.53 29.62
N MET A 320 1.36 -6.84 28.59
CA MET A 320 1.53 -7.25 27.20
C MET A 320 3.01 -7.38 26.79
N LYS A 321 3.86 -6.47 27.27
CA LYS A 321 5.31 -6.56 27.02
C LYS A 321 5.92 -7.88 27.51
N GLU A 322 5.38 -8.43 28.59
CA GLU A 322 5.87 -9.67 29.20
C GLU A 322 5.23 -10.91 28.58
N SER A 323 3.95 -10.84 28.21
CA SER A 323 3.21 -12.00 27.70
C SER A 323 3.22 -12.13 26.17
N ASN A 324 3.25 -11.02 25.44
CA ASN A 324 3.14 -10.97 23.98
C ASN A 324 3.84 -9.73 23.40
N ALA A 325 5.18 -9.76 23.42
CA ALA A 325 6.01 -8.65 22.95
C ALA A 325 5.83 -8.36 21.46
N GLU A 326 5.54 -9.38 20.64
CA GLU A 326 5.33 -9.24 19.20
C GLU A 326 4.08 -8.42 18.89
N LEU A 327 2.94 -8.75 19.52
CA LEU A 327 1.71 -7.97 19.38
C LEU A 327 1.91 -6.51 19.84
N LEU A 328 2.69 -6.29 20.92
CA LEU A 328 3.00 -4.94 21.38
C LEU A 328 3.79 -4.14 20.33
N THR A 329 4.75 -4.76 19.64
CA THR A 329 5.51 -4.13 18.55
C THR A 329 4.58 -3.73 17.41
N GLN A 330 3.69 -4.64 16.96
CA GLN A 330 2.72 -4.35 15.90
C GLN A 330 1.75 -3.23 16.29
N ILE A 331 1.28 -3.19 17.54
CA ILE A 331 0.45 -2.08 18.05
C ILE A 331 1.24 -0.76 18.07
N SER A 332 2.53 -0.82 18.38
CA SER A 332 3.41 0.36 18.39
C SER A 332 3.57 0.95 17.01
N GLU A 333 3.85 0.10 16.02
CA GLU A 333 3.95 0.48 14.61
C GLU A 333 2.62 1.08 14.14
N TYR A 334 1.51 0.41 14.44
CA TYR A 334 0.18 0.91 14.11
C TYR A 334 -0.11 2.29 14.71
N TYR A 335 0.19 2.49 16.00
CA TYR A 335 -0.04 3.78 16.67
C TYR A 335 0.86 4.91 16.13
N HIS A 336 2.11 4.61 15.79
CA HIS A 336 3.05 5.62 15.31
C HIS A 336 2.85 5.97 13.84
N GLY A 337 2.46 5.01 13.00
CA GLY A 337 2.17 5.24 11.59
C GLY A 337 1.04 6.24 11.36
N GLU A 338 -0.04 6.15 12.12
CA GLU A 338 -1.18 7.09 12.04
C GLU A 338 -0.76 8.51 12.43
N LYS A 339 0.14 8.65 13.42
CA LYS A 339 0.61 9.96 13.89
C LYS A 339 1.59 10.65 12.93
N SER A 340 2.40 9.89 12.20
CA SER A 340 3.30 10.47 11.20
C SER A 340 2.54 11.08 10.02
N GLU A 341 1.40 10.50 9.63
CA GLU A 341 0.57 11.00 8.54
C GLU A 341 -0.16 12.30 8.91
N ASP A 342 -0.76 12.37 10.11
CA ASP A 342 -1.46 13.57 10.60
C ASP A 342 -0.53 14.79 10.76
N THR A 343 0.76 14.57 11.07
CA THR A 343 1.72 15.68 11.27
C THR A 343 2.28 16.19 9.94
N ALA A 344 2.27 15.38 8.86
CA ALA A 344 2.75 15.78 7.55
C ALA A 344 1.81 16.79 6.86
N GLU A 345 0.50 16.73 7.16
CA GLU A 345 -0.48 17.66 6.59
C GLU A 345 -0.49 19.05 7.26
N GLU A 346 -0.08 19.16 8.53
CA GLU A 346 -0.09 20.42 9.29
C GLU A 346 1.11 21.36 8.98
N THR A 347 2.14 20.87 8.27
CA THR A 347 3.29 21.70 7.82
C THR A 347 3.13 22.38 6.46
N ARG A 348 1.98 22.25 5.78
CA ARG A 348 1.65 23.14 4.65
C ARG A 348 1.21 24.51 5.18
N GLU A 349 2.19 25.35 5.52
CA GLU A 349 1.97 26.78 5.74
C GLU A 349 1.17 27.37 4.55
N PRO A 350 0.08 28.10 4.80
CA PRO A 350 -0.58 28.85 3.75
C PRO A 350 0.38 29.95 3.29
N GLU A 351 0.87 29.86 2.05
CA GLU A 351 1.55 30.96 1.37
C GLU A 351 0.66 32.20 1.41
N ARG A 352 0.93 33.08 2.38
CA ARG A 352 0.43 34.45 2.41
C ARG A 352 0.93 35.12 1.14
N GLN A 353 0.01 35.31 0.18
CA GLN A 353 0.17 36.31 -0.87
C GLN A 353 0.42 37.67 -0.20
N LYS A 354 1.70 38.06 -0.13
CA LYS A 354 2.09 39.45 0.08
C LYS A 354 1.88 40.16 -1.25
N GLU A 355 0.73 40.82 -1.37
CA GLU A 355 0.53 41.90 -2.33
C GLU A 355 1.62 42.94 -2.11
N ASN A 356 2.54 43.00 -3.06
CA ASN A 356 3.62 43.96 -3.09
C ASN A 356 3.07 45.26 -3.71
N SER A 357 2.36 46.04 -2.90
CA SER A 357 2.02 47.43 -3.19
C SER A 357 3.31 48.25 -3.16
N THR A 358 3.85 48.57 -4.34
CA THR A 358 4.85 49.64 -4.48
C THR A 358 4.38 50.60 -5.56
N ASP A 359 3.88 51.75 -5.08
CA ASP A 359 3.79 53.00 -5.80
C ASP A 359 5.12 53.34 -6.49
N VAL A 360 5.10 53.53 -7.80
CA VAL A 360 5.97 54.50 -8.50
C VAL A 360 5.16 55.10 -9.64
N GLN A 361 4.66 56.32 -9.40
CA GLN A 361 4.38 57.31 -10.44
C GLN A 361 5.70 57.67 -11.14
N ASP A 362 5.74 57.65 -12.47
CA ASP A 362 5.98 58.87 -13.25
C ASP A 362 6.02 58.61 -14.76
N GLU A 363 5.43 59.58 -15.46
CA GLU A 363 5.76 60.05 -16.80
C GLU A 363 5.70 59.05 -17.97
N TRP A 364 4.65 59.18 -18.80
CA TRP A 364 4.79 59.57 -20.22
C TRP A 364 3.43 60.08 -20.72
N ASP A 365 3.19 61.37 -20.49
CA ASP A 365 2.25 62.15 -21.30
C ASP A 365 2.89 62.40 -22.68
N ALA A 366 2.23 62.03 -23.77
CA ALA A 366 2.19 62.84 -24.99
C ALA A 366 1.23 62.30 -26.06
N LEU A 367 0.30 63.20 -26.43
CA LEU A 367 -0.30 63.42 -27.76
C LEU A 367 -1.43 62.45 -28.16
N ASP A 368 -2.70 62.82 -27.97
CA ASP A 368 -3.45 63.87 -28.71
C ASP A 368 -3.53 63.59 -30.22
N SER A 369 -4.64 63.00 -30.67
CA SER A 369 -5.37 63.53 -31.82
C SER A 369 -6.72 62.81 -32.04
N ALA A 370 -7.77 63.65 -32.05
CA ALA A 370 -8.97 63.58 -32.88
C ALA A 370 -10.07 62.54 -32.58
N THR A 371 -11.12 63.02 -31.89
CA THR A 371 -12.54 62.71 -32.21
C THR A 371 -12.98 63.50 -33.47
N PRO A 372 -14.22 63.43 -34.03
CA PRO A 372 -15.45 62.76 -33.57
C PRO A 372 -16.32 62.10 -34.70
N SER A 373 -17.56 61.75 -34.34
CA SER A 373 -18.79 61.65 -35.19
C SER A 373 -19.22 60.22 -35.55
N ALA A 374 -20.47 59.78 -35.50
CA ALA A 374 -21.77 60.21 -34.95
C ALA A 374 -22.76 59.04 -35.22
N ILE A 375 -24.03 59.21 -34.81
CA ILE A 375 -25.26 58.48 -35.21
C ILE A 375 -25.65 57.39 -34.18
N ALA A 376 -26.57 57.66 -33.22
CA ALA A 376 -28.05 57.70 -33.30
C ALA A 376 -28.62 56.35 -33.79
N THR A 377 -29.50 55.63 -33.07
CA THR A 377 -30.93 55.89 -32.85
C THR A 377 -31.49 54.74 -31.99
N ASP A 378 -32.31 55.01 -30.95
CA ASP A 378 -33.78 54.75 -30.92
C ASP A 378 -34.13 53.28 -30.56
N GLY A 379 -34.52 52.97 -29.33
CA GLY A 379 -35.92 52.84 -28.86
C GLY A 379 -36.06 51.41 -28.31
N GLY A 380 -36.57 51.09 -27.13
CA GLY A 380 -37.71 51.62 -26.39
C GLY A 380 -38.93 50.75 -26.65
N TYR A 381 -39.14 49.63 -25.91
CA TYR A 381 -40.49 49.18 -25.50
C TYR A 381 -40.46 48.04 -24.44
N ASP A 382 -41.26 48.27 -23.40
CA ASP A 382 -41.68 47.37 -22.33
C ASP A 382 -42.70 46.30 -22.81
N GLY A 383 -42.94 45.28 -21.98
CA GLY A 383 -44.28 44.67 -21.89
C GLY A 383 -44.31 43.14 -21.92
N ASP A 384 -44.33 42.58 -20.71
CA ASP A 384 -45.24 41.54 -20.20
C ASP A 384 -45.95 40.60 -21.19
N ASP A 385 -45.86 39.29 -20.94
CA ASP A 385 -47.04 38.42 -20.80
C ASP A 385 -46.68 37.10 -20.08
N GLU A 386 -47.46 36.82 -19.04
CA GLU A 386 -47.79 35.57 -18.29
C GLU A 386 -46.75 34.81 -17.44
#